data_AF-A0A8B6CJI4-F1
#
_entry.id   AF-A0A8B6CJI4-F1
#
_cell.length_a   1.000
_cell.length_b   1.000
_cell.length_c   1.000
_cell.angle_alpha   90.00
_cell.angle_beta   90.00
_cell.angle_gamma   90.00
#
_symmetry.space_group_name_H-M   'P 1'
#
loop_
_entity.id
_entity.type
_entity.pdbx_description
1 polymer ?
#
loop_
_entity_poly.entity_id
_entity_poly.type
_entity_poly.pdbx_seq_one_letter_code
_entity_poly.pdbx_strand_id
1 'polypeptide(L)'
;MALYPCVQCDEECVDCTIQCSCCDRWVHSACVPMDDALLLAWSDVSLKFLCKDCCFTDNKYDMAKALEREEKEKPDNVKIVAVDLQAMAPIPGVIQIQGDITK
;
A
#
# COMPACT_ATOMS: atom_id res chain seq x y z
N MET A 1 -12.70 -19.16 -8.19
CA MET A 1 -12.79 -17.70 -7.96
C MET A 1 -12.64 -17.52 -6.45
N ALA A 2 -11.72 -16.69 -5.99
CA ALA A 2 -11.58 -16.40 -4.56
C ALA A 2 -12.65 -15.39 -4.18
N LEU A 3 -13.43 -15.68 -3.13
CA LEU A 3 -14.43 -14.77 -2.59
C LEU A 3 -13.79 -14.04 -1.42
N TYR A 4 -13.80 -12.71 -1.48
CA TYR A 4 -13.24 -11.88 -0.42
C TYR A 4 -14.37 -11.13 0.29
N PRO A 5 -14.67 -11.48 1.56
CA PRO A 5 -15.72 -10.80 2.31
C PRO A 5 -15.29 -9.38 2.63
N CYS A 6 -16.16 -8.42 2.34
CA CYS A 6 -15.96 -7.01 2.62
C CYS A 6 -16.11 -6.73 4.11
N VAL A 7 -15.10 -6.11 4.74
CA VAL A 7 -15.13 -5.72 6.16
C VAL A 7 -16.16 -4.63 6.51
N GLN A 8 -16.83 -4.03 5.52
CA GLN A 8 -17.83 -2.98 5.74
C GLN A 8 -19.27 -3.45 5.56
N CYS A 9 -19.54 -4.39 4.66
CA CYS A 9 -20.90 -4.87 4.38
C CYS A 9 -21.08 -6.38 4.54
N ASP A 10 -20.02 -7.11 4.89
CA ASP A 10 -20.01 -8.59 5.04
C ASP A 10 -20.42 -9.38 3.78
N GLU A 11 -20.51 -8.70 2.62
CA GLU A 11 -20.79 -9.34 1.34
C GLU A 11 -19.51 -9.76 0.62
N GLU A 12 -19.60 -10.83 -0.16
CA GLU A 12 -18.50 -11.38 -0.94
C GLU A 12 -18.36 -10.64 -2.29
N CYS A 13 -17.15 -10.17 -2.60
CA CYS A 13 -16.84 -9.65 -3.94
C CYS A 13 -15.89 -10.53 -4.72
N VAL A 14 -15.90 -10.30 -6.04
CA VAL A 14 -14.96 -10.90 -6.98
C VAL A 14 -14.05 -9.86 -7.66
N ASP A 15 -14.55 -8.64 -7.94
CA ASP A 15 -13.87 -7.70 -8.84
C ASP A 15 -13.52 -6.32 -8.22
N CYS A 16 -14.23 -5.88 -7.17
CA CYS A 16 -14.15 -4.49 -6.70
C CYS A 16 -13.56 -4.38 -5.29
N THR A 17 -12.58 -5.20 -4.93
CA THR A 17 -12.00 -5.22 -3.57
C THR A 17 -10.62 -4.59 -3.47
N ILE A 18 -10.45 -3.72 -2.49
CA ILE A 18 -9.19 -3.10 -2.10
C ILE A 18 -8.71 -3.78 -0.81
N GLN A 19 -7.44 -4.19 -0.77
CA GLN A 19 -6.84 -4.81 0.40
C GLN A 19 -6.32 -3.75 1.38
N CYS A 20 -6.63 -3.90 2.66
CA CYS A 20 -6.09 -3.07 3.73
C CYS A 20 -4.64 -3.47 4.03
N SER A 21 -3.71 -2.53 3.92
CA SER A 21 -2.28 -2.79 4.16
C SER A 21 -1.93 -3.09 5.63
N CYS A 22 -2.86 -2.92 6.57
CA CYS A 22 -2.60 -3.19 7.98
C CYS A 22 -3.09 -4.56 8.46
N CYS A 23 -4.27 -5.00 8.02
CA CYS A 23 -4.91 -6.21 8.55
C CYS A 23 -5.19 -7.25 7.47
N ASP A 24 -4.73 -7.01 6.24
CA ASP A 24 -4.90 -7.88 5.08
C ASP A 24 -6.37 -8.23 4.74
N ARG A 25 -7.32 -7.51 5.34
CA ARG A 25 -8.76 -7.64 5.06
C ARG A 25 -9.14 -6.82 3.84
N TRP A 26 -10.18 -7.28 3.17
CA TRP A 26 -10.66 -6.69 1.93
C TRP A 26 -11.87 -5.78 2.19
N VAL A 27 -12.01 -4.74 1.38
CA VAL A 27 -13.16 -3.85 1.38
C VAL A 27 -13.56 -3.53 -0.04
N HIS A 28 -14.86 -3.38 -0.31
CA HIS A 28 -15.27 -2.88 -1.61
C HIS A 28 -14.82 -1.43 -1.80
N SER A 29 -14.38 -1.08 -3.01
CA SER A 29 -14.11 0.32 -3.39
C SER A 29 -15.33 1.22 -3.10
N ALA A 30 -16.54 0.73 -3.40
CA ALA A 30 -17.80 1.41 -3.11
C ALA A 30 -18.17 1.47 -1.62
N CYS A 31 -17.63 0.58 -0.79
CA CYS A 31 -17.87 0.56 0.65
C CYS A 31 -16.81 1.35 1.44
N VAL A 32 -15.81 1.93 0.77
CA VAL A 32 -14.86 2.82 1.44
C VAL A 32 -15.61 4.12 1.79
N PRO A 33 -15.77 4.47 3.08
CA PRO A 33 -16.45 5.70 3.47
C PRO A 33 -15.48 6.87 3.34
N MET A 34 -15.08 7.21 2.11
CA MET A 34 -14.18 8.31 1.80
C MET A 34 -14.94 9.36 0.98
N ASP A 35 -14.98 10.58 1.50
CA ASP A 35 -15.55 11.73 0.81
C ASP A 35 -14.62 12.17 -0.35
N ASP A 36 -15.14 12.79 -1.41
CA ASP A 36 -14.36 13.16 -2.60
C ASP A 36 -13.15 14.05 -2.25
N ALA A 37 -13.32 14.94 -1.27
CA ALA A 37 -12.24 15.80 -0.77
C ALA A 37 -11.09 15.01 -0.14
N LEU A 38 -11.42 13.93 0.56
CA LEU A 38 -10.44 13.07 1.22
C LEU A 38 -9.75 12.14 0.21
N LEU A 39 -10.49 11.66 -0.81
CA LEU A 39 -9.92 10.88 -1.90
C LEU A 39 -8.90 11.69 -2.71
N LEU A 40 -9.19 12.96 -2.98
CA LEU A 40 -8.26 13.86 -3.66
C LEU A 40 -6.99 14.10 -2.83
N ALA A 41 -7.13 14.38 -1.53
CA ALA A 41 -6.00 14.51 -0.62
C ALA A 41 -5.17 13.23 -0.55
N TRP A 42 -5.83 12.07 -0.52
CA TRP A 42 -5.19 10.76 -0.49
C TRP A 42 -4.52 10.38 -1.82
N SER A 43 -4.98 10.92 -2.96
CA SER A 43 -4.31 10.71 -4.25
C SER A 43 -2.96 11.44 -4.35
N ASP A 44 -2.80 12.52 -3.58
CA ASP A 44 -1.60 13.37 -3.59
C ASP A 44 -0.47 12.77 -2.71
N VAL A 45 -0.85 12.20 -1.56
CA VAL A 45 0.07 11.45 -0.69
C VAL A 45 -0.04 9.98 -1.04
N SER A 46 1.01 9.38 -1.61
CA SER A 46 1.10 7.97 -2.04
C SER A 46 0.97 6.93 -0.90
N LEU A 47 -0.03 7.08 -0.05
CA LEU A 47 -0.38 6.27 1.11
C LEU A 47 -0.96 4.93 0.65
N LYS A 48 -0.76 3.88 1.45
CA LYS A 48 -1.43 2.59 1.26
C LYS A 48 -2.81 2.60 1.92
N PHE A 49 -3.77 1.90 1.31
CA PHE A 49 -5.15 1.92 1.80
C PHE A 49 -5.28 1.25 3.18
N LEU A 50 -6.06 1.87 4.06
CA LEU A 50 -6.36 1.36 5.41
C LEU A 50 -7.87 1.32 5.63
N CYS A 51 -8.38 0.20 6.14
CA CYS A 51 -9.80 0.04 6.41
C CYS A 51 -10.28 0.83 7.63
N LYS A 52 -11.60 0.90 7.80
CA LYS A 52 -12.29 1.54 8.93
C LYS A 52 -11.69 1.19 10.29
N ASP A 53 -11.56 -0.09 10.59
CA ASP A 53 -11.04 -0.53 11.89
C ASP A 53 -9.57 -0.12 12.12
N CYS A 54 -8.80 0.02 11.04
CA CYS A 54 -7.36 0.29 11.15
C CYS A 54 -7.06 1.78 11.28
N CYS A 55 -7.80 2.63 10.56
CA CYS A 55 -7.43 4.04 10.40
C CYS A 55 -8.57 5.03 10.58
N PHE A 56 -9.81 4.60 10.83
CA PHE A 56 -10.90 5.54 11.04
C PHE A 56 -11.14 5.75 12.54
N THR A 57 -11.33 7.02 12.90
CA THR A 57 -11.75 7.46 14.24
C THR A 57 -13.06 8.23 14.04
N ASP A 58 -14.14 7.84 14.73
CA ASP A 58 -15.45 8.52 14.62
C ASP A 58 -15.98 8.64 13.18
N ASN A 59 -15.90 7.55 12.38
CA ASN A 59 -16.26 7.51 10.95
C ASN A 59 -15.48 8.49 10.04
N LYS A 60 -14.39 9.10 10.52
CA LYS A 60 -13.50 9.92 9.70
C LYS A 60 -12.16 9.23 9.50
N TYR A 61 -11.61 9.31 8.29
CA TYR A 61 -10.28 8.77 8.01
C TYR A 61 -9.23 9.61 8.74
N ASP A 62 -8.48 8.96 9.62
CA ASP A 62 -7.46 9.60 10.42
C ASP A 62 -6.14 9.66 9.63
N MET A 63 -5.96 10.73 8.86
CA MET A 63 -4.76 10.87 8.01
C MET A 63 -3.46 10.86 8.81
N ALA A 64 -3.47 11.40 10.04
CA ALA A 64 -2.30 11.41 10.91
C ALA A 64 -1.88 9.98 11.29
N LYS A 65 -2.86 9.13 11.65
CA LYS A 65 -2.62 7.72 11.96
C LYS A 65 -2.16 6.90 10.75
N ALA A 66 -2.62 7.25 9.54
CA ALA A 66 -2.14 6.64 8.29
C ALA A 66 -0.67 7.00 8.03
N LEU A 67 -0.32 8.28 8.19
CA LEU A 67 1.03 8.80 7.95
C LEU A 67 2.03 8.18 8.94
N GLU A 68 1.70 8.13 10.24
CA GLU A 68 2.57 7.54 11.26
C GLU A 68 2.88 6.05 10.98
N ARG A 69 1.92 5.32 10.40
CA ARG A 69 2.10 3.92 10.03
C ARG A 69 2.99 3.76 8.81
N GLU A 70 2.89 4.64 7.83
CA GLU A 70 3.83 4.66 6.70
C GLU A 70 5.26 5.02 7.14
N GLU A 71 5.42 5.96 8.07
CA GLU A 71 6.72 6.31 8.63
C GLU A 71 7.34 5.13 9.40
N LYS A 72 6.52 4.30 10.06
CA LYS A 72 6.99 3.05 10.68
C LYS A 72 7.34 1.94 9.68
N GLU A 73 6.79 1.98 8.46
CA GLU A 73 7.04 0.97 7.41
C GLU A 73 8.22 1.29 6.48
N LYS A 74 8.86 2.47 6.57
CA LYS A 74 10.08 2.83 5.82
C LYS A 74 11.23 3.03 6.82
N PRO A 75 12.42 2.37 6.73
CA PRO A 75 13.15 2.07 5.49
C PRO A 75 13.96 0.74 5.45
N ASP A 76 13.78 -0.22 6.36
CA ASP A 76 14.79 -1.30 6.50
C ASP A 76 14.67 -2.44 5.46
N ASN A 77 13.56 -2.51 4.72
CA ASN A 77 13.27 -3.66 3.84
C ASN A 77 13.18 -3.33 2.33
N VAL A 78 13.55 -2.11 1.92
CA VAL A 78 13.66 -1.77 0.49
C VAL A 78 15.05 -2.17 0.00
N LYS A 79 15.13 -3.33 -0.67
CA LYS A 79 16.35 -3.80 -1.32
C LYS A 79 16.41 -3.22 -2.73
N ILE A 80 17.16 -2.14 -2.92
CA ILE A 80 17.44 -1.60 -4.25
C ILE A 80 18.49 -2.50 -4.90
N VAL A 81 18.08 -3.21 -5.95
CA VAL A 81 18.98 -4.07 -6.74
C VAL A 81 19.24 -3.37 -8.07
N ALA A 82 20.50 -2.99 -8.31
CA ALA A 82 20.94 -2.45 -9.60
C ALA A 82 21.67 -3.54 -10.37
N VAL A 83 21.26 -3.77 -11.62
CA VAL A 83 21.87 -4.72 -12.54
C VAL A 83 22.32 -3.97 -13.79
N ASP A 84 23.62 -4.01 -14.08
CA ASP A 84 24.22 -3.33 -15.22
C ASP A 84 25.23 -4.24 -15.94
N LEU A 85 25.39 -4.03 -17.26
CA LEU A 85 26.32 -4.77 -18.13
C LEU A 85 27.70 -4.10 -18.23
N GLN A 86 27.85 -2.87 -17.74
CA GLN A 86 29.07 -2.09 -17.70
C GLN A 86 29.43 -1.73 -16.24
N ALA A 87 30.72 -1.51 -15.96
CA ALA A 87 31.18 -1.22 -14.61
C ALA A 87 30.77 0.19 -14.17
N MET A 88 29.95 0.29 -13.11
CA MET A 88 29.65 1.54 -12.39
C MET A 88 30.37 1.60 -11.03
N ALA A 89 30.51 2.81 -10.50
CA ALA A 89 30.98 3.03 -9.13
C ALA A 89 29.95 2.54 -8.10
N PRO A 90 30.37 2.03 -6.93
CA PRO A 90 29.47 1.50 -5.91
C PRO A 90 28.61 2.61 -5.29
N ILE A 91 27.28 2.42 -5.32
CA ILE A 91 26.31 3.34 -4.69
C ILE A 91 25.95 2.79 -3.30
N PRO A 92 26.10 3.58 -2.22
CA PRO A 92 25.75 3.13 -0.87
C PRO A 92 24.25 2.83 -0.75
N GLY A 93 23.91 1.68 -0.16
CA GLY A 93 22.53 1.23 0.01
C GLY A 93 21.95 0.47 -1.19
N VAL A 94 22.75 0.18 -2.23
CA VAL A 94 22.32 -0.54 -3.43
C VAL A 94 23.05 -1.88 -3.52
N ILE A 95 22.30 -2.97 -3.64
CA ILE A 95 22.86 -4.30 -3.95
C ILE A 95 23.14 -4.32 -5.45
N GLN A 96 24.41 -4.30 -5.82
CA GLN A 96 24.83 -4.38 -7.21
C GLN A 96 25.05 -5.83 -7.61
N ILE A 97 24.35 -6.29 -8.64
CA ILE A 97 24.52 -7.62 -9.21
C ILE A 97 25.06 -7.44 -10.63
N GLN A 98 26.23 -8.01 -10.92
CA GLN A 98 26.78 -8.05 -12.28
C GLN A 98 26.32 -9.33 -12.96
N GLY A 99 25.50 -9.17 -14.00
CA GLY A 99 24.99 -10.31 -14.77
C GLY A 99 24.16 -9.86 -15.95
N ASP A 100 24.22 -10.66 -17.02
CA ASP A 100 23.34 -10.50 -18.16
C ASP A 100 21.96 -11.10 -17.80
N ILE A 101 20.89 -10.30 -17.94
CA ILE A 101 19.53 -10.67 -17.52
C ILE A 101 18.82 -11.64 -18.48
N THR A 102 19.48 -12.07 -19.57
CA THR A 102 18.86 -12.87 -20.63
C THR A 102 19.04 -14.38 -20.46
N LYS A 103 19.52 -14.86 -19.30
CA LYS A 103 19.66 -16.30 -18.98
C LYS A 103 18.92 -16.73 -17.73
#